data_AF-A0A226MGK0-F1
#
_entry.id   AF-A0A226MGK0-F1
#
_cell.length_a   1.000
_cell.length_b   1.000
_cell.length_c   1.000
_cell.angle_alpha   90.00
_cell.angle_beta   90.00
_cell.angle_gamma   90.00
#
_symmetry.space_group_name_H-M   'P 1'
#
loop_
_entity.id
_entity.type
_entity.pdbx_description
1 polymer ?
#
loop_
_entity_poly.entity_id
_entity_poly.type
_entity_poly.pdbx_seq_one_letter_code
_entity_poly.pdbx_strand_id
1 'polypeptide(L)'
;MTVLKWLRGHGVEDCRSVVTLDFLECRMPVSTAERLLPGAEFHRYVKGQRSVIRSPQPYTVPEELAEHIDFGWGYRGAQSIVVLWPCLCCPVPPEEAGVWLCHCFCESTGPWHLLLACGAVGGLHRFPAERSVVSRAWAKEGAESRGQRATFHLGVMPSVLRKRYNMTKEDIGLLPNNSQACAQFLEQYFHQADLAVFMKLFGSSFAHRTEVDRVVGHQRQGRAGLEASLDVEYIMSTGANVSTWVFSNAGRHESQEPFLTWLLLLSNMSAVPWVHSVSYGDDEDSLSQAYLQRVNVEFMKAAARGLTVLFASGDDGAGCRRVPGGNHTFRPSFPASR
;
A
#
# COMPACT_ATOMS: atom_id res chain seq x y z
N MET A 1 11.98 31.41 8.45
CA MET A 1 12.09 31.97 9.83
C MET A 1 10.74 32.40 10.41
N THR A 2 9.84 33.00 9.63
CA THR A 2 8.51 33.49 10.07
C THR A 2 7.71 32.46 10.88
N VAL A 3 7.52 31.25 10.34
CA VAL A 3 6.75 30.16 10.99
C VAL A 3 7.32 29.78 12.37
N LEU A 4 8.66 29.66 12.50
CA LEU A 4 9.32 29.39 13.78
C LEU A 4 9.12 30.50 14.80
N LYS A 5 9.13 31.77 14.37
CA LYS A 5 8.86 32.92 15.24
C LYS A 5 7.41 32.91 15.73
N TRP A 6 6.46 32.62 14.84
CA TRP A 6 5.04 32.49 15.17
C TRP A 6 4.77 31.36 16.17
N LEU A 7 5.34 30.16 15.94
CA LEU A 7 5.22 29.00 16.83
C LEU A 7 5.77 29.29 18.23
N ARG A 8 6.99 29.85 18.33
CA ARG A 8 7.56 30.27 19.62
C ARG A 8 6.73 31.34 20.32
N GLY A 9 6.12 32.27 19.56
CA GLY A 9 5.19 33.26 20.09
C GLY A 9 3.95 32.66 20.78
N HIS A 10 3.63 31.39 20.50
CA HIS A 10 2.54 30.64 21.12
C HIS A 10 3.04 29.56 22.11
N GLY A 11 4.33 29.56 22.47
CA GLY A 11 4.93 28.62 23.41
C GLY A 11 5.25 27.24 22.82
N VAL A 12 5.38 27.12 21.49
CA VAL A 12 5.76 25.86 20.84
C VAL A 12 7.28 25.83 20.59
N GLU A 13 7.98 24.92 21.27
CA GLU A 13 9.44 24.82 21.25
C GLU A 13 9.99 23.44 20.81
N ASP A 14 9.31 22.33 21.12
CA ASP A 14 9.70 20.97 20.69
C ASP A 14 9.32 20.77 19.21
N CYS A 15 10.13 21.35 18.32
CA CYS A 15 10.00 21.27 16.88
C CYS A 15 11.22 20.60 16.23
N ARG A 16 10.97 19.78 15.21
CA ARG A 16 11.97 19.05 14.43
C ARG A 16 11.73 19.30 12.95
N SER A 17 12.82 19.42 12.19
CA SER A 17 12.77 19.63 10.74
C SER A 17 13.55 18.53 10.01
N VAL A 18 13.28 18.37 8.73
CA VAL A 18 13.99 17.46 7.82
C VAL A 18 15.20 18.17 7.19
N VAL A 19 16.14 17.43 6.60
CA VAL A 19 17.31 18.01 5.89
C VAL A 19 16.91 19.06 4.83
N THR A 20 15.77 18.91 4.17
CA THR A 20 15.26 19.87 3.16
C THR A 20 14.66 21.16 3.74
N LEU A 21 14.53 21.28 5.09
CA LEU A 21 14.06 22.45 5.83
C LEU A 21 12.66 22.99 5.45
N ASP A 22 11.87 22.19 4.73
CA ASP A 22 10.56 22.51 4.18
C ASP A 22 9.40 21.82 4.93
N PHE A 23 9.70 20.97 5.90
CA PHE A 23 8.75 20.48 6.90
C PHE A 23 9.22 20.78 8.32
N LEU A 24 8.25 20.98 9.20
CA LEU A 24 8.47 21.24 10.62
C LEU A 24 7.41 20.49 11.44
N GLU A 25 7.80 19.39 12.07
CA GLU A 25 6.97 18.65 13.01
C GLU A 25 7.14 19.25 14.40
N CYS A 26 6.07 19.70 15.04
CA CYS A 26 6.11 20.24 16.40
C CYS A 26 5.15 19.51 17.35
N ARG A 27 5.56 19.35 18.60
CA ARG A 27 4.71 18.81 19.67
C ARG A 27 4.15 19.94 20.53
N MET A 28 2.85 19.89 20.78
CA MET A 28 2.13 20.89 21.57
C MET A 28 0.85 20.28 22.18
N PRO A 29 0.30 20.86 23.25
CA PRO A 29 -1.04 20.51 23.74
C PRO A 29 -2.12 20.83 22.71
N VAL A 30 -3.18 20.03 22.67
CA VAL A 30 -4.38 20.24 21.81
C VAL A 30 -4.90 21.68 21.93
N SER A 31 -5.07 22.18 23.16
CA SER A 31 -5.54 23.54 23.41
C SER A 31 -4.64 24.64 22.83
N THR A 32 -3.38 24.34 22.53
CA THR A 32 -2.45 25.27 21.86
C THR A 32 -2.57 25.17 20.34
N ALA A 33 -2.75 23.96 19.81
CA ALA A 33 -3.02 23.75 18.39
C ALA A 33 -4.35 24.40 17.94
N GLU A 34 -5.40 24.34 18.78
CA GLU A 34 -6.70 24.98 18.52
C GLU A 34 -6.63 26.53 18.57
N ARG A 35 -5.73 27.10 19.39
CA ARG A 35 -5.43 28.54 19.37
C ARG A 35 -4.63 28.97 18.15
N LEU A 36 -3.70 28.13 17.70
CA LEU A 36 -2.85 28.39 16.52
C LEU A 36 -3.64 28.29 15.20
N LEU A 37 -4.68 27.45 15.16
CA LEU A 37 -5.41 27.13 13.93
C LEU A 37 -6.92 27.36 14.14
N PRO A 38 -7.40 28.62 14.17
CA PRO A 38 -8.78 28.94 14.51
C PRO A 38 -9.78 28.18 13.62
N GLY A 39 -10.78 27.57 14.25
CA GLY A 39 -11.73 26.64 13.61
C GLY A 39 -11.40 25.16 13.81
N ALA A 40 -10.15 24.82 14.16
CA ALA A 40 -9.78 23.48 14.61
C ALA A 40 -10.49 23.11 15.92
N GLU A 41 -11.03 21.89 15.97
CA GLU A 41 -11.62 21.28 17.17
C GLU A 41 -11.25 19.80 17.18
N PHE A 42 -10.33 19.37 18.06
CA PHE A 42 -9.77 18.03 17.98
C PHE A 42 -10.57 16.97 18.73
N HIS A 43 -11.01 15.96 17.98
CA HIS A 43 -11.72 14.79 18.50
C HIS A 43 -10.90 13.52 18.38
N ARG A 44 -11.08 12.63 19.35
CA ARG A 44 -10.48 11.28 19.40
C ARG A 44 -11.46 10.27 18.79
N TYR A 45 -11.10 9.72 17.64
CA TYR A 45 -11.86 8.67 16.96
C TYR A 45 -11.23 7.31 17.24
N VAL A 46 -12.05 6.31 17.54
CA VAL A 46 -11.61 4.93 17.83
C VAL A 46 -12.41 3.94 16.98
N LYS A 47 -11.72 3.02 16.28
CA LYS A 47 -12.34 1.95 15.49
C LYS A 47 -11.57 0.64 15.72
N GLY A 48 -12.17 -0.28 16.46
CA GLY A 48 -11.50 -1.51 16.88
C GLY A 48 -10.28 -1.20 17.75
N GLN A 49 -9.09 -1.63 17.32
CA GLN A 49 -7.83 -1.34 18.02
C GLN A 49 -7.16 -0.01 17.59
N ARG A 50 -7.70 0.70 16.59
CA ARG A 50 -7.13 1.95 16.06
C ARG A 50 -7.68 3.17 16.77
N SER A 51 -6.81 4.14 17.06
CA SER A 51 -7.18 5.46 17.56
C SER A 51 -6.47 6.56 16.78
N VAL A 52 -7.21 7.62 16.43
CA VAL A 52 -6.68 8.82 15.76
C VAL A 52 -7.28 10.08 16.38
N ILE A 53 -6.52 11.17 16.36
CA ILE A 53 -6.97 12.51 16.74
C ILE A 53 -7.04 13.34 15.45
N ARG A 54 -8.22 13.89 15.14
CA ARG A 54 -8.50 14.70 13.95
C ARG A 54 -9.52 15.79 14.29
N SER A 55 -9.55 16.87 13.53
CA SER A 55 -10.69 17.80 13.56
C SER A 55 -11.71 17.45 12.47
N PRO A 56 -13.02 17.40 12.76
CA PRO A 56 -14.06 17.38 11.74
C PRO A 56 -14.22 18.75 11.09
N GLN A 57 -13.94 19.83 11.82
CA GLN A 57 -14.08 21.21 11.35
C GLN A 57 -12.88 21.67 10.51
N PRO A 58 -13.08 22.58 9.53
CA PRO A 58 -11.99 23.25 8.84
C PRO A 58 -11.28 24.22 9.80
N TYR A 59 -9.97 24.37 9.61
CA TYR A 59 -9.18 25.39 10.30
C TYR A 59 -8.81 26.53 9.35
N THR A 60 -8.32 27.61 9.93
CA THR A 60 -7.76 28.77 9.24
C THR A 60 -6.32 29.01 9.68
N VAL A 61 -5.55 29.68 8.82
CA VAL A 61 -4.18 30.11 9.08
C VAL A 61 -4.16 31.64 8.96
N PRO A 62 -3.43 32.37 9.82
CA PRO A 62 -3.26 33.82 9.66
C PRO A 62 -2.74 34.19 8.26
N GLU A 63 -3.26 35.27 7.68
CA GLU A 63 -2.92 35.74 6.32
C GLU A 63 -1.41 36.00 6.16
N GLU A 64 -0.76 36.51 7.21
CA GLU A 64 0.71 36.70 7.30
C GLU A 64 1.54 35.41 7.13
N LEU A 65 0.91 34.22 7.19
CA LEU A 65 1.55 32.92 7.04
C LEU A 65 1.06 32.15 5.80
N ALA A 66 0.13 32.71 5.01
CA ALA A 66 -0.42 32.06 3.82
C ALA A 66 0.65 31.81 2.75
N GLU A 67 1.65 32.70 2.63
CA GLU A 67 2.82 32.52 1.75
C GLU A 67 3.91 31.60 2.34
N HIS A 68 3.67 31.00 3.52
CA HIS A 68 4.68 30.28 4.30
C HIS A 68 4.26 28.89 4.77
N ILE A 69 2.98 28.52 4.60
CA ILE A 69 2.41 27.25 5.07
C ILE A 69 1.46 26.71 3.98
N ASP A 70 1.81 25.58 3.37
CA ASP A 70 0.92 24.89 2.41
C ASP A 70 -0.33 24.31 3.10
N PHE A 71 -0.13 23.62 4.24
CA PHE A 71 -1.19 23.09 5.11
C PHE A 71 -0.66 22.70 6.50
N GLY A 72 -1.56 22.62 7.49
CA GLY A 72 -1.32 22.06 8.82
C GLY A 72 -1.60 20.57 8.90
N TRP A 73 -0.72 19.82 9.56
CA TRP A 73 -0.78 18.35 9.63
C TRP A 73 -1.80 17.85 10.67
N GLY A 74 -2.41 16.67 10.45
CA GLY A 74 -3.45 16.10 11.33
C GLY A 74 -4.89 16.56 11.04
N TYR A 75 -5.13 17.22 9.91
CA TYR A 75 -6.44 17.77 9.54
C TYR A 75 -6.91 17.24 8.19
N ARG A 76 -7.97 16.41 8.22
CA ARG A 76 -8.60 15.78 7.04
C ARG A 76 -7.64 15.07 6.07
N GLY A 77 -7.09 13.95 6.53
CA GLY A 77 -6.91 12.77 5.69
C GLY A 77 -7.83 11.68 6.26
N ALA A 78 -8.84 11.25 5.51
CA ALA A 78 -9.56 10.03 5.86
C ALA A 78 -8.59 8.87 5.63
N GLN A 79 -8.34 8.03 6.63
CA GLN A 79 -7.58 6.79 6.42
C GLN A 79 -8.47 5.76 5.72
N SER A 80 -8.84 6.06 4.47
CA SER A 80 -9.38 5.11 3.52
C SER A 80 -8.23 4.38 2.86
N ILE A 81 -7.37 3.74 3.68
CA ILE A 81 -6.30 2.89 3.18
C ILE A 81 -6.97 1.69 2.50
N VAL A 82 -7.14 1.79 1.18
CA VAL A 82 -7.54 0.67 0.34
C VAL A 82 -6.35 -0.29 0.37
N VAL A 83 -6.56 -1.46 0.97
CA VAL A 83 -5.55 -2.52 0.97
C VAL A 83 -5.59 -3.13 -0.41
N LEU A 84 -4.47 -3.16 -1.13
CA LEU A 84 -4.47 -3.45 -2.55
C LEU A 84 -4.34 -4.96 -2.81
N TRP A 85 -5.41 -5.67 -2.42
CA TRP A 85 -5.53 -7.10 -2.68
C TRP A 85 -5.89 -7.33 -4.14
N PRO A 86 -5.11 -8.16 -4.87
CA PRO A 86 -5.56 -8.62 -6.18
C PRO A 86 -6.93 -9.30 -6.03
N CYS A 87 -7.96 -8.71 -6.65
CA CYS A 87 -9.34 -9.21 -6.59
C CYS A 87 -9.44 -10.64 -7.15
N LEU A 88 -9.31 -11.62 -6.25
CA LEU A 88 -9.65 -13.01 -6.47
C LEU A 88 -11.18 -13.14 -6.54
N CYS A 89 -11.74 -12.93 -7.73
CA CYS A 89 -13.15 -13.10 -7.99
C CYS A 89 -13.58 -14.56 -7.79
N CYS A 90 -14.14 -14.89 -6.63
CA CYS A 90 -14.82 -16.16 -6.36
C CYS A 90 -16.23 -16.16 -7.00
N PRO A 91 -16.54 -17.09 -7.93
CA PRO A 91 -17.90 -17.26 -8.42
C PRO A 91 -18.75 -18.07 -7.43
N VAL A 92 -19.87 -17.52 -6.98
CA VAL A 92 -20.94 -18.29 -6.34
C VAL A 92 -21.85 -18.86 -7.45
N PRO A 93 -22.23 -20.15 -7.43
CA PRO A 93 -23.14 -20.70 -8.43
C PRO A 93 -24.56 -20.12 -8.27
N PRO A 94 -25.31 -19.93 -9.38
CA PRO A 94 -26.64 -19.36 -9.31
C PRO A 94 -27.69 -20.44 -8.96
N GLU A 95 -28.39 -20.25 -7.85
CA GLU A 95 -29.78 -20.70 -7.70
C GLU A 95 -30.71 -19.48 -7.72
N GLU A 96 -32.00 -19.73 -7.93
CA GLU A 96 -32.90 -18.84 -8.69
C GLU A 96 -33.38 -17.54 -7.99
N ALA A 97 -33.98 -16.66 -8.80
CA ALA A 97 -34.64 -15.38 -8.48
C ALA A 97 -33.72 -14.17 -8.21
N GLY A 98 -33.87 -13.14 -9.06
CA GLY A 98 -32.90 -12.03 -9.14
C GLY A 98 -33.25 -10.79 -8.31
N VAL A 99 -32.28 -10.35 -7.51
CA VAL A 99 -32.03 -8.95 -7.14
C VAL A 99 -30.51 -8.75 -7.09
N TRP A 100 -29.96 -7.80 -7.86
CA TRP A 100 -28.52 -7.49 -7.79
C TRP A 100 -28.22 -6.53 -6.64
N LEU A 101 -27.90 -7.08 -5.47
CA LEU A 101 -27.37 -6.35 -4.32
C LEU A 101 -25.90 -6.71 -4.12
N CYS A 102 -24.99 -5.74 -4.35
CA CYS A 102 -23.57 -5.91 -4.07
C CYS A 102 -23.30 -5.78 -2.56
N HIS A 103 -23.46 -6.89 -1.82
CA HIS A 103 -23.03 -7.00 -0.43
C HIS A 103 -21.66 -7.69 -0.37
N CYS A 104 -20.61 -6.93 -0.03
CA CYS A 104 -19.35 -7.52 0.40
C CYS A 104 -19.53 -8.09 1.81
N PHE A 105 -19.49 -9.41 1.95
CA PHE A 105 -19.54 -10.06 3.26
C PHE A 105 -18.14 -10.11 3.87
N CYS A 106 -18.03 -9.60 5.10
CA CYS A 106 -16.81 -9.64 5.89
C CYS A 106 -16.96 -10.76 6.93
N GLU A 107 -16.38 -11.94 6.71
CA GLU A 107 -16.46 -13.03 7.69
C GLU A 107 -15.47 -12.83 8.85
N SER A 108 -16.03 -12.75 10.05
CA SER A 108 -15.28 -12.60 11.30
C SER A 108 -15.16 -13.92 12.07
N THR A 109 -13.91 -14.32 12.30
CA THR A 109 -13.39 -15.05 13.47
C THR A 109 -13.85 -16.47 13.83
N GLY A 110 -12.92 -17.42 13.66
CA GLY A 110 -12.58 -18.46 14.66
C GLY A 110 -12.84 -19.93 14.29
N PRO A 111 -12.19 -20.91 14.95
CA PRO A 111 -10.81 -20.94 15.45
C PRO A 111 -10.00 -22.17 14.92
N TRP A 112 -8.66 -22.09 15.01
CA TRP A 112 -7.67 -23.19 14.89
C TRP A 112 -7.95 -24.38 13.96
N HIS A 113 -7.30 -24.40 12.80
CA HIS A 113 -6.42 -25.51 12.35
C HIS A 113 -5.57 -25.06 11.15
N LEU A 114 -4.47 -25.77 10.86
CA LEU A 114 -3.62 -25.48 9.70
C LEU A 114 -4.44 -25.56 8.40
N LEU A 115 -4.63 -24.43 7.73
CA LEU A 115 -5.15 -24.37 6.37
C LEU A 115 -4.03 -24.01 5.40
N LEU A 116 -3.58 -25.02 4.67
CA LEU A 116 -2.90 -24.83 3.39
C LEU A 116 -3.77 -23.92 2.52
N ALA A 117 -3.25 -22.75 2.15
CA ALA A 117 -3.99 -21.79 1.35
C ALA A 117 -4.14 -22.29 -0.11
N CYS A 118 -5.22 -23.03 -0.37
CA CYS A 118 -5.67 -23.36 -1.73
C CYS A 118 -6.15 -22.09 -2.44
N GLY A 119 -5.33 -21.52 -3.34
CA GLY A 119 -5.65 -20.32 -4.12
C GLY A 119 -5.96 -20.59 -5.60
N ALA A 120 -7.20 -20.98 -5.90
CA ALA A 120 -7.85 -20.73 -7.21
C ALA A 120 -8.59 -19.37 -7.12
N VAL A 121 -8.97 -18.59 -8.15
CA VAL A 121 -9.22 -18.75 -9.62
C VAL A 121 -8.76 -17.43 -10.29
N GLY A 122 -8.33 -17.31 -11.55
CA GLY A 122 -8.22 -18.23 -12.69
C GLY A 122 -8.59 -17.51 -14.00
N GLY A 123 -7.66 -17.33 -14.93
CA GLY A 123 -7.79 -16.39 -16.05
C GLY A 123 -8.73 -16.85 -17.17
N LEU A 124 -9.69 -16.00 -17.55
CA LEU A 124 -10.54 -16.19 -18.73
C LEU A 124 -10.48 -14.98 -19.68
N HIS A 125 -9.47 -14.97 -20.56
CA HIS A 125 -9.48 -14.06 -21.70
C HIS A 125 -10.63 -14.42 -22.64
N ARG A 126 -11.37 -13.40 -23.10
CA ARG A 126 -12.60 -13.55 -23.92
C ARG A 126 -12.43 -14.53 -25.09
N PHE A 127 -13.35 -15.48 -25.22
CA PHE A 127 -13.68 -16.15 -26.48
C PHE A 127 -15.13 -15.79 -26.89
N PRO A 128 -15.45 -15.75 -28.19
CA PRO A 128 -16.77 -15.36 -28.67
C PRO A 128 -17.82 -16.44 -28.37
N ALA A 129 -19.09 -16.03 -28.36
CA ALA A 129 -20.19 -16.86 -27.93
C ALA A 129 -20.58 -17.90 -29.00
N GLU A 130 -20.21 -19.17 -28.79
CA GLU A 130 -21.07 -20.31 -29.12
C GLU A 130 -20.71 -21.52 -28.22
N ARG A 131 -21.73 -22.16 -27.63
CA ARG A 131 -21.54 -23.27 -26.68
C ARG A 131 -21.56 -24.61 -27.41
N SER A 132 -20.41 -25.23 -27.61
CA SER A 132 -20.28 -26.67 -27.80
C SER A 132 -19.39 -27.27 -26.71
N VAL A 133 -19.95 -28.17 -25.89
CA VAL A 133 -19.24 -28.78 -24.75
C VAL A 133 -18.45 -29.98 -25.25
N VAL A 134 -17.17 -29.80 -25.56
CA VAL A 134 -16.29 -30.87 -26.03
C VAL A 134 -15.75 -31.68 -24.84
N SER A 135 -16.56 -32.66 -24.43
CA SER A 135 -16.26 -33.75 -23.47
C SER A 135 -16.13 -33.40 -21.98
N ARG A 136 -16.85 -34.16 -21.14
CA ARG A 136 -16.58 -34.30 -19.69
C ARG A 136 -15.65 -35.49 -19.48
N ALA A 137 -14.38 -35.24 -19.12
CA ALA A 137 -13.43 -36.30 -18.81
C ALA A 137 -13.68 -36.88 -17.40
N TRP A 138 -14.70 -37.73 -17.27
CA TRP A 138 -14.71 -38.73 -16.20
C TRP A 138 -13.76 -39.85 -16.61
N ALA A 139 -12.83 -40.21 -15.73
CA ALA A 139 -11.81 -41.20 -16.04
C ALA A 139 -12.45 -42.57 -16.34
N LYS A 140 -12.22 -43.08 -17.55
CA LYS A 140 -12.24 -44.53 -17.81
C LYS A 140 -10.80 -45.01 -17.89
N GLU A 141 -10.46 -45.99 -17.06
CA GLU A 141 -9.21 -46.71 -17.19
C GLU A 141 -9.15 -47.44 -18.54
N GLY A 142 -7.95 -47.55 -19.13
CA GLY A 142 -7.72 -48.36 -20.33
C GLY A 142 -7.63 -47.62 -21.68
N ALA A 143 -7.20 -46.36 -21.71
CA ALA A 143 -6.87 -45.67 -22.97
C ALA A 143 -5.46 -45.05 -22.94
N GLU A 144 -4.50 -45.72 -23.58
CA GLU A 144 -3.19 -45.12 -23.88
C GLU A 144 -3.38 -43.92 -24.81
N SER A 145 -3.17 -42.71 -24.29
CA SER A 145 -3.08 -41.51 -25.09
C SER A 145 -1.75 -40.81 -24.80
N ARG A 146 -1.05 -40.40 -25.87
CA ARG A 146 0.14 -39.54 -25.80
C ARG A 146 -0.27 -38.11 -25.38
N GLY A 147 -0.77 -37.98 -24.15
CA GLY A 147 -1.19 -36.70 -23.58
C GLY A 147 0.03 -35.88 -23.19
N GLN A 148 0.23 -34.73 -23.85
CA GLN A 148 0.95 -33.63 -23.22
C GLN A 148 0.21 -33.28 -21.93
N ARG A 149 0.78 -33.68 -20.80
CA ARG A 149 0.20 -33.45 -19.48
C ARG A 149 0.26 -31.95 -19.20
N ALA A 150 -0.82 -31.23 -19.52
CA ALA A 150 -0.93 -29.81 -19.22
C ALA A 150 -0.84 -29.62 -17.70
N THR A 151 0.35 -29.23 -17.23
CA THR A 151 0.61 -28.97 -15.82
C THR A 151 -0.05 -27.66 -15.43
N PHE A 152 -1.32 -27.74 -15.05
CA PHE A 152 -2.02 -26.67 -14.34
C PHE A 152 -1.32 -26.44 -13.00
N HIS A 153 -0.61 -25.32 -12.90
CA HIS A 153 -0.15 -24.78 -11.63
C HIS A 153 -1.24 -23.83 -11.10
N LEU A 154 -1.63 -24.02 -9.85
CA LEU A 154 -2.67 -23.22 -9.21
C LEU A 154 -2.02 -22.00 -8.54
N GLY A 155 -2.50 -20.81 -8.89
CA GLY A 155 -1.96 -19.54 -8.39
C GLY A 155 -0.79 -18.98 -9.20
N VAL A 156 -0.49 -17.70 -8.95
CA VAL A 156 0.72 -17.04 -9.44
C VAL A 156 1.83 -17.32 -8.41
N MET A 157 2.99 -17.75 -8.88
CA MET A 157 4.19 -17.99 -8.06
C MET A 157 5.37 -17.22 -8.67
N PRO A 158 6.45 -16.97 -7.91
CA PRO A 158 7.72 -16.43 -8.43
C PRO A 158 8.17 -17.02 -9.77
N SER A 159 8.13 -18.36 -9.91
CA SER A 159 8.49 -19.05 -11.15
C SER A 159 7.55 -18.75 -12.32
N VAL A 160 6.25 -18.51 -12.07
CA VAL A 160 5.26 -18.14 -13.07
C VAL A 160 5.50 -16.71 -13.56
N LEU A 161 5.75 -15.76 -12.64
CA LEU A 161 6.09 -14.38 -12.99
C LEU A 161 7.39 -14.30 -13.79
N ARG A 162 8.47 -14.91 -13.28
CA ARG A 162 9.76 -14.93 -13.96
C ARG A 162 9.65 -15.51 -15.37
N LYS A 163 8.96 -16.65 -15.52
CA LYS A 163 8.67 -17.24 -16.84
C LYS A 163 7.82 -16.32 -17.73
N ARG A 164 6.80 -15.64 -17.20
CA ARG A 164 5.90 -14.76 -17.96
C ARG A 164 6.61 -13.50 -18.47
N TYR A 165 7.53 -12.96 -17.69
CA TYR A 165 8.31 -11.76 -18.02
C TYR A 165 9.72 -12.09 -18.56
N ASN A 166 9.93 -13.32 -19.05
CA ASN A 166 11.18 -13.80 -19.67
C ASN A 166 12.45 -13.66 -18.79
N MET A 167 12.29 -13.66 -17.48
CA MET A 167 13.40 -13.62 -16.51
C MET A 167 14.01 -15.02 -16.37
N THR A 168 15.28 -15.12 -16.72
CA THR A 168 16.11 -16.33 -16.60
C THR A 168 16.52 -16.59 -15.14
N LYS A 169 17.34 -17.61 -14.88
CA LYS A 169 17.94 -17.83 -13.55
C LYS A 169 19.14 -16.91 -13.30
N GLU A 170 19.71 -16.36 -14.37
CA GLU A 170 20.83 -15.41 -14.39
C GLU A 170 20.38 -13.95 -14.15
N ASP A 171 19.10 -13.64 -14.39
CA ASP A 171 18.52 -12.29 -14.17
C ASP A 171 18.30 -12.00 -12.67
N ILE A 172 19.40 -11.81 -11.96
CA ILE A 172 19.47 -11.54 -10.52
C ILE A 172 20.41 -10.35 -10.22
N GLY A 173 20.26 -9.75 -9.05
CA GLY A 173 21.16 -8.70 -8.56
C GLY A 173 22.59 -9.19 -8.38
N LEU A 174 23.54 -8.50 -9.01
CA LEU A 174 24.99 -8.77 -8.89
C LEU A 174 25.76 -7.59 -8.27
N LEU A 175 25.20 -6.38 -8.29
CA LEU A 175 25.87 -5.16 -7.84
C LEU A 175 25.56 -4.90 -6.35
N PRO A 176 26.57 -4.83 -5.45
CA PRO A 176 26.35 -4.69 -4.01
C PRO A 176 25.78 -3.32 -3.60
N ASN A 177 25.95 -2.30 -4.44
CA ASN A 177 25.44 -0.94 -4.20
C ASN A 177 24.03 -0.73 -4.79
N ASN A 178 23.44 -1.75 -5.42
CA ASN A 178 22.04 -1.70 -5.86
C ASN A 178 21.12 -2.16 -4.73
N SER A 179 20.05 -1.41 -4.49
CA SER A 179 19.05 -1.73 -3.48
C SER A 179 17.66 -1.28 -3.90
N GLN A 180 16.67 -1.99 -3.39
CA GLN A 180 15.24 -1.77 -3.60
C GLN A 180 14.50 -1.74 -2.26
N ALA A 181 13.25 -1.27 -2.26
CA ALA A 181 12.41 -1.24 -1.07
C ALA A 181 10.94 -1.46 -1.37
N CYS A 182 10.21 -1.97 -0.38
CA CYS A 182 8.77 -1.82 -0.28
C CYS A 182 8.39 -0.89 0.89
N ALA A 183 7.26 -0.20 0.79
CA ALA A 183 6.73 0.67 1.85
C ALA A 183 5.27 0.32 2.15
N GLN A 184 5.00 0.04 3.43
CA GLN A 184 3.70 -0.41 3.94
C GLN A 184 3.20 0.54 5.04
N PHE A 185 1.90 0.86 5.01
CA PHE A 185 1.29 1.87 5.90
C PHE A 185 0.18 1.34 6.80
N LEU A 186 -0.22 0.09 6.61
CA LEU A 186 -1.18 -0.60 7.46
C LEU A 186 -0.53 -1.01 8.78
N GLU A 187 -1.36 -1.26 9.81
CA GLU A 187 -0.96 -1.99 11.02
C GLU A 187 -0.76 -3.50 10.76
N GLN A 188 -0.19 -3.83 9.60
CA GLN A 188 0.26 -5.16 9.20
C GLN A 188 1.80 -5.13 9.19
N TYR A 189 2.40 -6.26 9.50
CA TYR A 189 3.86 -6.41 9.55
C TYR A 189 4.24 -7.63 8.72
N PHE A 190 5.34 -7.59 8.00
CA PHE A 190 5.93 -8.81 7.43
C PHE A 190 6.69 -9.56 8.54
N HIS A 191 6.77 -10.89 8.47
CA HIS A 191 7.58 -11.68 9.38
C HIS A 191 8.78 -12.28 8.64
N GLN A 192 9.98 -12.13 9.22
CA GLN A 192 11.21 -12.63 8.62
C GLN A 192 11.24 -14.17 8.52
N ALA A 193 10.53 -14.87 9.42
CA ALA A 193 10.37 -16.32 9.32
C ALA A 193 9.51 -16.73 8.11
N ASP A 194 8.42 -16.01 7.84
CA ASP A 194 7.51 -16.29 6.73
C ASP A 194 8.22 -16.08 5.38
N LEU A 195 8.95 -14.98 5.23
CA LEU A 195 9.79 -14.71 4.04
C LEU A 195 10.82 -15.82 3.78
N ALA A 196 11.47 -16.33 4.83
CA ALA A 196 12.43 -17.43 4.69
C ALA A 196 11.76 -18.75 4.26
N VAL A 197 10.54 -19.01 4.75
CA VAL A 197 9.72 -20.17 4.33
C VAL A 197 9.24 -19.99 2.88
N PHE A 198 8.74 -18.81 2.50
CA PHE A 198 8.33 -18.48 1.14
C PHE A 198 9.46 -18.70 0.14
N MET A 199 10.64 -18.16 0.43
CA MET A 199 11.83 -18.31 -0.43
C MET A 199 12.29 -19.76 -0.55
N LYS A 200 12.20 -20.55 0.53
CA LYS A 200 12.46 -21.99 0.50
C LYS A 200 11.46 -22.76 -0.37
N LEU A 201 10.19 -22.35 -0.39
CA LEU A 201 9.13 -23.00 -1.18
C LEU A 201 9.18 -22.62 -2.66
N PHE A 202 9.40 -21.33 -2.99
CA PHE A 202 9.20 -20.80 -4.34
C PHE A 202 10.47 -20.23 -5.01
N GLY A 203 11.51 -19.92 -4.24
CA GLY A 203 12.77 -19.33 -4.72
C GLY A 203 13.76 -20.34 -5.32
N SER A 204 13.51 -21.65 -5.23
CA SER A 204 14.47 -22.72 -5.61
C SER A 204 14.94 -22.73 -7.07
N SER A 205 14.33 -21.92 -7.95
CA SER A 205 14.67 -21.81 -9.37
C SER A 205 15.63 -20.67 -9.72
N PHE A 206 16.02 -19.83 -8.76
CA PHE A 206 16.92 -18.69 -8.93
C PHE A 206 17.69 -18.40 -7.62
N ALA A 207 18.86 -17.76 -7.71
CA ALA A 207 19.57 -17.30 -6.51
C ALA A 207 18.83 -16.11 -5.87
N HIS A 208 18.63 -16.16 -4.55
CA HIS A 208 17.79 -15.22 -3.81
C HIS A 208 18.33 -14.97 -2.40
N ARG A 209 17.88 -13.88 -1.77
CA ARG A 209 18.08 -13.60 -0.34
C ARG A 209 16.89 -14.18 0.43
N THR A 210 17.12 -14.74 1.61
CA THR A 210 16.04 -15.15 2.53
C THR A 210 15.70 -14.09 3.57
N GLU A 211 16.50 -13.02 3.66
CA GLU A 211 16.41 -11.98 4.69
C GLU A 211 16.43 -10.58 4.07
N VAL A 212 15.69 -9.65 4.68
CA VAL A 212 15.75 -8.22 4.34
C VAL A 212 16.96 -7.59 5.01
N ASP A 213 17.63 -6.67 4.32
CA ASP A 213 18.86 -6.05 4.81
C ASP A 213 18.59 -4.95 5.85
N ARG A 214 17.41 -4.33 5.79
CA ARG A 214 17.03 -3.25 6.70
C ARG A 214 15.52 -3.12 6.84
N VAL A 215 15.07 -2.95 8.07
CA VAL A 215 13.72 -2.49 8.37
C VAL A 215 13.80 -1.06 8.89
N VAL A 216 13.02 -0.15 8.31
CA VAL A 216 12.94 1.26 8.68
C VAL A 216 11.57 1.51 9.31
N GLY A 217 11.54 2.10 10.50
CA GLY A 217 10.31 2.29 11.28
C GLY A 217 10.24 1.34 12.48
N HIS A 218 9.05 1.13 13.03
CA HIS A 218 8.84 0.32 14.23
C HIS A 218 7.98 -0.90 13.91
N GLN A 219 8.60 -2.08 13.81
CA GLN A 219 7.84 -3.31 13.89
C GLN A 219 7.57 -3.69 15.35
N ARG A 220 6.29 -3.68 15.73
CA ARG A 220 5.83 -4.38 16.93
C ARG A 220 5.77 -5.88 16.62
N GLN A 221 5.75 -6.70 17.67
CA GLN A 221 5.31 -8.10 17.58
C GLN A 221 3.80 -8.18 17.31
N GLY A 222 3.39 -7.71 16.12
CA GLY A 222 2.05 -7.87 15.58
C GLY A 222 1.92 -9.17 14.79
N ARG A 223 0.69 -9.51 14.41
CA ARG A 223 0.45 -10.61 13.47
C ARG A 223 1.03 -10.25 12.10
N ALA A 224 1.57 -11.26 11.41
CA ALA A 224 1.84 -11.17 9.99
C ALA A 224 0.54 -10.77 9.26
N GLY A 225 0.64 -9.85 8.31
CA GLY A 225 -0.49 -9.43 7.48
C GLY A 225 -0.18 -9.65 6.01
N LEU A 226 -1.18 -10.09 5.23
CA LEU A 226 -0.93 -10.55 3.87
C LEU A 226 -0.29 -9.46 3.00
N GLU A 227 -0.71 -8.20 3.12
CA GLU A 227 -0.17 -7.10 2.32
C GLU A 227 1.34 -6.94 2.53
N ALA A 228 1.75 -6.91 3.80
CA ALA A 228 3.13 -6.69 4.19
C ALA A 228 4.03 -7.89 3.80
N SER A 229 3.50 -9.12 3.82
CA SER A 229 4.20 -10.30 3.28
C SER A 229 4.25 -10.28 1.75
N LEU A 230 3.13 -9.99 1.08
CA LEU A 230 3.01 -9.95 -0.38
C LEU A 230 4.03 -9.01 -1.01
N ASP A 231 4.11 -7.77 -0.49
CA ASP A 231 5.03 -6.74 -0.96
C ASP A 231 6.50 -7.22 -0.93
N VAL A 232 6.94 -7.78 0.20
CA VAL A 232 8.34 -8.18 0.40
C VAL A 232 8.70 -9.50 -0.30
N GLU A 233 7.80 -10.48 -0.27
CA GLU A 233 8.00 -11.80 -0.89
C GLU A 233 8.12 -11.69 -2.42
N TYR A 234 7.30 -10.83 -3.05
CA TYR A 234 7.31 -10.67 -4.50
C TYR A 234 8.38 -9.71 -5.01
N ILE A 235 8.68 -8.60 -4.32
CA ILE A 235 9.78 -7.71 -4.74
C ILE A 235 11.14 -8.43 -4.66
N MET A 236 11.34 -9.30 -3.67
CA MET A 236 12.55 -10.14 -3.55
C MET A 236 12.57 -11.34 -4.50
N SER A 237 11.46 -11.62 -5.20
CA SER A 237 11.35 -12.70 -6.19
C SER A 237 11.59 -12.22 -7.64
N THR A 238 11.10 -11.03 -7.97
CA THR A 238 11.37 -10.38 -9.26
C THR A 238 12.73 -9.69 -9.21
N GLY A 239 12.94 -8.79 -8.25
CA GLY A 239 14.23 -8.21 -7.87
C GLY A 239 15.12 -9.18 -7.06
N ALA A 240 15.25 -10.41 -7.56
CA ALA A 240 15.98 -11.48 -6.88
C ALA A 240 17.45 -11.10 -6.63
N ASN A 241 17.97 -11.47 -5.46
CA ASN A 241 19.32 -11.18 -4.99
C ASN A 241 19.70 -9.68 -4.85
N VAL A 242 18.75 -8.75 -4.96
CA VAL A 242 18.97 -7.31 -4.70
C VAL A 242 18.82 -7.01 -3.21
N SER A 243 19.64 -6.09 -2.67
CA SER A 243 19.49 -5.67 -1.28
C SER A 243 18.14 -5.02 -1.05
N THR A 244 17.35 -5.51 -0.09
CA THR A 244 15.94 -5.13 0.05
C THR A 244 15.66 -4.52 1.42
N TRP A 245 15.04 -3.35 1.45
CA TRP A 245 14.61 -2.66 2.66
C TRP A 245 13.08 -2.66 2.79
N VAL A 246 12.57 -2.69 4.01
CA VAL A 246 11.13 -2.55 4.28
C VAL A 246 10.87 -1.30 5.12
N PHE A 247 10.08 -0.37 4.60
CA PHE A 247 9.60 0.79 5.35
C PHE A 247 8.27 0.43 6.04
N SER A 248 8.35 0.15 7.34
CA SER A 248 7.22 -0.23 8.20
C SER A 248 6.91 0.91 9.18
N ASN A 249 6.16 1.90 8.71
CA ASN A 249 5.65 3.01 9.52
C ASN A 249 4.35 2.65 10.27
N ALA A 250 4.17 1.36 10.58
CA ALA A 250 3.02 0.85 11.33
C ALA A 250 3.10 1.31 12.80
N GLY A 251 2.30 2.29 13.18
CA GLY A 251 2.34 2.84 14.54
C GLY A 251 1.14 3.72 14.89
N ARG A 252 0.69 3.60 16.15
CA ARG A 252 -0.39 4.42 16.71
C ARG A 252 0.10 5.82 17.09
N HIS A 253 0.45 6.62 16.08
CA HIS A 253 0.65 8.05 16.26
C HIS A 253 -0.63 8.75 15.84
N GLU A 254 -1.46 9.06 16.85
CA GLU A 254 -2.85 9.45 16.66
C GLU A 254 -3.00 10.72 15.81
N SER A 255 -2.00 11.60 15.81
CA SER A 255 -1.91 12.84 15.02
C SER A 255 -1.26 12.67 13.63
N GLN A 256 -0.50 11.61 13.38
CA GLN A 256 0.32 11.46 12.18
C GLN A 256 -0.44 10.76 11.04
N GLU A 257 0.11 10.91 9.84
CA GLU A 257 -0.31 10.23 8.63
C GLU A 257 0.89 9.38 8.14
N PRO A 258 0.78 8.03 8.12
CA PRO A 258 1.94 7.17 7.91
C PRO A 258 2.64 7.36 6.55
N PHE A 259 1.85 7.69 5.52
CA PHE A 259 2.31 7.91 4.16
C PHE A 259 3.15 9.20 4.04
N LEU A 260 2.64 10.37 4.44
CA LEU A 260 3.47 11.58 4.44
C LEU A 260 4.71 11.42 5.33
N THR A 261 4.62 10.73 6.47
CA THR A 261 5.78 10.44 7.33
C THR A 261 6.89 9.67 6.58
N TRP A 262 6.54 8.78 5.66
CA TRP A 262 7.52 8.08 4.82
C TRP A 262 8.17 9.02 3.78
N LEU A 263 7.41 9.93 3.16
CA LEU A 263 7.98 10.97 2.30
C LEU A 263 8.96 11.87 3.06
N LEU A 264 8.65 12.23 4.32
CA LEU A 264 9.58 12.96 5.20
C LEU A 264 10.88 12.17 5.42
N LEU A 265 10.77 10.86 5.70
CA LEU A 265 11.94 10.00 5.89
C LEU A 265 12.80 9.92 4.63
N LEU A 266 12.21 9.82 3.43
CA LEU A 266 12.95 9.87 2.18
C LEU A 266 13.71 11.20 2.05
N SER A 267 13.05 12.34 2.22
CA SER A 267 13.66 13.68 2.15
C SER A 267 14.72 13.92 3.25
N ASN A 268 14.68 13.17 4.36
CA ASN A 268 15.62 13.29 5.48
C ASN A 268 16.83 12.33 5.41
N MET A 269 16.80 11.31 4.54
CA MET A 269 17.86 10.30 4.40
C MET A 269 18.68 10.54 3.13
N SER A 270 20.00 10.74 3.26
CA SER A 270 20.90 11.00 2.12
C SER A 270 21.01 9.81 1.16
N ALA A 271 21.18 8.60 1.71
CA ALA A 271 21.18 7.34 0.96
C ALA A 271 19.91 6.54 1.28
N VAL A 272 19.14 6.24 0.23
CA VAL A 272 17.94 5.38 0.24
C VAL A 272 17.99 4.45 -0.98
N PRO A 273 17.22 3.35 -1.00
CA PRO A 273 17.13 2.46 -2.14
C PRO A 273 16.68 3.16 -3.43
N TRP A 274 17.12 2.65 -4.59
CA TRP A 274 16.88 3.31 -5.88
C TRP A 274 15.45 3.09 -6.40
N VAL A 275 14.84 1.96 -6.02
CA VAL A 275 13.49 1.58 -6.42
C VAL A 275 12.63 1.38 -5.18
N HIS A 276 11.48 2.05 -5.12
CA HIS A 276 10.48 1.93 -4.07
C HIS A 276 9.16 1.44 -4.66
N SER A 277 8.69 0.26 -4.24
CA SER A 277 7.34 -0.25 -4.53
C SER A 277 6.40 0.10 -3.38
N VAL A 278 5.22 0.64 -3.68
CA VAL A 278 4.34 1.24 -2.68
C VAL A 278 2.89 0.87 -2.92
N SER A 279 2.35 0.06 -2.01
CA SER A 279 0.95 -0.42 -2.02
C SER A 279 0.10 0.51 -1.14
N TYR A 280 -0.24 1.67 -1.69
CA TYR A 280 -1.03 2.71 -1.01
C TYR A 280 -1.85 3.53 -2.01
N GLY A 281 -3.11 3.79 -1.66
CA GLY A 281 -3.94 4.78 -2.33
C GLY A 281 -5.10 5.25 -1.47
N ASP A 282 -5.44 6.53 -1.60
CA ASP A 282 -6.70 7.15 -1.17
C ASP A 282 -7.47 7.62 -2.41
N ASP A 283 -8.78 7.85 -2.28
CA ASP A 283 -9.57 8.50 -3.34
C ASP A 283 -9.07 9.94 -3.57
N GLU A 284 -8.74 10.34 -4.80
CA GLU A 284 -8.17 11.67 -5.08
C GLU A 284 -9.13 12.81 -4.67
N ASP A 285 -10.45 12.62 -4.81
CA ASP A 285 -11.46 13.59 -4.40
C ASP A 285 -11.66 13.71 -2.88
N SER A 286 -11.06 12.83 -2.08
CA SER A 286 -11.09 12.92 -0.61
C SER A 286 -9.99 13.82 -0.03
N LEU A 287 -8.99 14.16 -0.85
CA LEU A 287 -7.78 14.88 -0.46
C LEU A 287 -7.87 16.37 -0.80
N SER A 288 -7.17 17.21 -0.02
CA SER A 288 -7.12 18.65 -0.31
C SER A 288 -6.16 18.95 -1.46
N GLN A 289 -6.47 19.96 -2.28
CA GLN A 289 -5.58 20.38 -3.38
C GLN A 289 -4.17 20.77 -2.88
N ALA A 290 -4.06 21.41 -1.69
CA ALA A 290 -2.77 21.76 -1.10
C ALA A 290 -1.94 20.51 -0.76
N TYR A 291 -2.59 19.49 -0.17
CA TYR A 291 -1.94 18.21 0.11
C TYR A 291 -1.49 17.50 -1.18
N LEU A 292 -2.37 17.40 -2.18
CA LEU A 292 -2.05 16.78 -3.48
C LEU A 292 -0.85 17.45 -4.16
N GLN A 293 -0.83 18.79 -4.21
CA GLN A 293 0.28 19.55 -4.80
C GLN A 293 1.58 19.37 -4.01
N ARG A 294 1.52 19.41 -2.67
CA ARG A 294 2.73 19.24 -1.86
C ARG A 294 3.31 17.83 -1.95
N VAL A 295 2.48 16.79 -1.91
CA VAL A 295 2.95 15.40 -2.10
C VAL A 295 3.57 15.24 -3.49
N ASN A 296 2.99 15.85 -4.54
CA ASN A 296 3.60 15.87 -5.87
C ASN A 296 4.97 16.56 -5.88
N VAL A 297 5.17 17.64 -5.11
CA VAL A 297 6.51 18.25 -4.92
C VAL A 297 7.48 17.28 -4.25
N GLU A 298 7.06 16.48 -3.27
CA GLU A 298 7.92 15.46 -2.67
C GLU A 298 8.30 14.35 -3.67
N PHE A 299 7.40 13.96 -4.58
CA PHE A 299 7.75 13.05 -5.68
C PHE A 299 8.68 13.68 -6.71
N MET A 300 8.49 14.95 -7.06
CA MET A 300 9.44 15.68 -7.92
C MET A 300 10.84 15.75 -7.27
N LYS A 301 10.91 15.93 -5.94
CA LYS A 301 12.18 15.85 -5.18
C LYS A 301 12.80 14.45 -5.21
N ALA A 302 11.98 13.39 -5.10
CA ALA A 302 12.46 12.01 -5.21
C ALA A 302 12.98 11.69 -6.63
N ALA A 303 12.25 12.10 -7.66
CA ALA A 303 12.65 11.94 -9.06
C ALA A 303 13.93 12.74 -9.39
N ALA A 304 14.07 13.96 -8.88
CA ALA A 304 15.29 14.77 -9.03
C ALA A 304 16.53 14.14 -8.36
N ARG A 305 16.33 13.22 -7.40
CA ARG A 305 17.39 12.41 -6.78
C ARG A 305 17.67 11.09 -7.53
N GLY A 306 16.97 10.83 -8.63
CA GLY A 306 17.09 9.59 -9.41
C GLY A 306 16.37 8.39 -8.78
N LEU A 307 15.42 8.62 -7.85
CA LEU A 307 14.63 7.54 -7.26
C LEU A 307 13.47 7.16 -8.17
N THR A 308 13.25 5.86 -8.35
CA THR A 308 12.05 5.30 -9.01
C THR A 308 11.04 4.93 -7.95
N VAL A 309 9.85 5.52 -7.99
CA VAL A 309 8.75 5.18 -7.09
C VAL A 309 7.60 4.60 -7.92
N LEU A 310 7.11 3.43 -7.51
CA LEU A 310 6.06 2.67 -8.17
C LEU A 310 4.86 2.58 -7.23
N PHE A 311 3.71 3.11 -7.68
CA PHE A 311 2.44 2.98 -6.97
C PHE A 311 1.54 1.98 -7.68
N ALA A 312 0.86 1.14 -6.91
CA ALA A 312 -0.22 0.31 -7.43
C ALA A 312 -1.45 1.17 -7.78
N SER A 313 -2.16 0.82 -8.85
CA SER A 313 -3.21 1.67 -9.44
C SER A 313 -4.54 1.70 -8.69
N GLY A 314 -4.77 0.78 -7.75
CA GLY A 314 -6.09 0.50 -7.19
C GLY A 314 -6.73 -0.77 -7.78
N ASP A 315 -7.52 -1.46 -6.96
CA ASP A 315 -8.25 -2.69 -7.36
C ASP A 315 -9.72 -2.44 -7.74
N ASP A 316 -10.26 -1.25 -7.43
CA ASP A 316 -11.63 -0.83 -7.78
C ASP A 316 -11.82 -0.49 -9.28
N GLY A 317 -10.85 -0.87 -10.13
CA GLY A 317 -10.84 -0.60 -11.57
C GLY A 317 -10.79 0.90 -11.87
N ALA A 318 -11.84 1.44 -12.48
CA ALA A 318 -11.97 2.88 -12.73
C ALA A 318 -12.56 3.66 -11.53
N GLY A 319 -12.87 2.96 -10.43
CA GLY A 319 -13.58 3.50 -9.28
C GLY A 319 -15.02 3.94 -9.60
N CYS A 320 -15.78 4.26 -8.56
CA CYS A 320 -17.14 4.79 -8.71
C CYS A 320 -17.42 5.88 -7.66
N ARG A 321 -17.71 7.09 -8.14
CA ARG A 321 -18.12 8.23 -7.31
C ARG A 321 -19.52 8.68 -7.72
N ARG A 322 -20.44 8.67 -6.77
CA ARG A 322 -21.78 9.24 -6.91
C ARG A 322 -21.71 10.76 -6.77
N VAL A 323 -22.11 11.49 -7.81
CA VAL A 323 -22.17 12.96 -7.77
C VAL A 323 -23.58 13.44 -7.38
N PRO A 324 -23.71 14.66 -6.82
CA PRO A 324 -25.00 15.30 -6.62
C PRO A 324 -25.83 15.28 -7.91
N GLY A 325 -27.12 14.96 -7.80
CA GLY A 325 -27.99 14.70 -8.96
C GLY A 325 -28.10 13.22 -9.36
N GLY A 326 -27.33 12.31 -8.73
CA GLY A 326 -27.53 10.86 -8.83
C GLY A 326 -26.72 10.15 -9.92
N ASN A 327 -25.99 10.88 -10.76
CA ASN A 327 -25.06 10.28 -11.72
C ASN A 327 -23.85 9.62 -11.03
N HIS A 328 -23.25 8.66 -11.72
CA HIS A 328 -21.99 8.04 -11.33
C HIS A 328 -20.85 8.50 -12.26
N THR A 329 -19.66 8.66 -11.70
CA THR A 329 -18.44 9.08 -12.40
C THR A 329 -17.28 8.19 -11.97
N PHE A 330 -16.26 8.05 -12.82
CA PHE A 330 -15.01 7.38 -12.43
C PHE A 330 -14.34 8.12 -11.27
N ARG A 331 -13.56 7.38 -10.48
CA ARG A 331 -12.96 7.86 -9.23
C ARG A 331 -11.47 7.46 -9.21
N PRO A 332 -10.56 8.37 -9.58
CA PRO A 332 -9.13 8.08 -9.58
C PRO A 332 -8.58 8.00 -8.15
N SER A 333 -7.54 7.20 -8.00
CA SER A 333 -6.77 7.02 -6.77
C SER A 333 -5.50 7.88 -6.80
N PHE A 334 -5.08 8.36 -5.63
CA PHE A 334 -3.83 9.07 -5.42
C PHE A 334 -2.99 8.31 -4.38
N PRO A 335 -1.67 8.13 -4.55
CA PRO A 335 -0.77 8.76 -5.53
C PRO A 335 -0.83 8.32 -6.99
N ALA A 336 -1.52 7.24 -7.35
CA ALA A 336 -1.41 6.65 -8.68
C ALA A 336 -1.75 7.56 -9.87
N SER A 337 -2.50 8.65 -9.67
CA SER A 337 -2.94 9.55 -10.73
C SER A 337 -1.97 10.68 -11.13
N ARG A 338 -0.89 10.96 -10.39
CA ARG A 338 -0.02 12.13 -10.64
C ARG A 338 1.46 11.91 -10.34
#